data_AF-A0AAD7JZ06-F1
#
_entry.id   AF-A0AAD7JZ06-F1
#
_cell.length_a   1.000
_cell.length_b   1.000
_cell.length_c   1.000
_cell.angle_alpha   90.00
_cell.angle_beta   90.00
_cell.angle_gamma   90.00
#
_symmetry.space_group_name_H-M   'P 1'
#
loop_
_entity.id
_entity.type
_entity.pdbx_description
1 polymer ?
#
loop_
_entity_poly.entity_id
_entity_poly.type
_entity_poly.pdbx_seq_one_letter_code
_entity_poly.pdbx_strand_id
1 'polypeptide(L)'
;MSTEIEMDDLSKRAPPATDASPNPKAEAVPDGVSTYWAWSAASLLVLFSLVLCVSPRLLLFLSEPADAEKRTVLTALETFLALHASIWLSAVAVSLVLNIPSVPPVDALPRHQQVTPNHPLLIPLTVAASLSAFLAYNTKSVGSLASIVFVGSAIVGLWGTWAAVFGNSSSMSKKTGADKHTSSFLFGNKSAASAQKKEWRKKQRA
;
A
#
# COMPACT_ATOMS: atom_id res chain seq x y z
N MET A 1 6.35 -33.70 30.09
CA MET A 1 6.47 -32.23 30.10
C MET A 1 6.79 -31.76 28.69
N SER A 2 5.80 -31.27 27.95
CA SER A 2 6.00 -30.67 26.62
C SER A 2 6.56 -29.26 26.80
N THR A 3 7.88 -29.12 26.83
CA THR A 3 8.53 -27.82 26.69
C THR A 3 8.23 -27.31 25.27
N GLU A 4 7.24 -26.44 25.15
CA GLU A 4 7.08 -25.57 23.99
C GLU A 4 8.28 -24.62 23.97
N ILE A 5 9.33 -25.06 23.28
CA ILE A 5 10.51 -24.23 23.03
C ILE A 5 10.15 -23.33 21.85
N GLU A 6 9.78 -22.10 22.17
CA GLU A 6 9.45 -21.06 21.20
C GLU A 6 10.72 -20.67 20.42
N MET A 7 10.58 -20.53 19.10
CA MET A 7 11.67 -20.20 18.18
C MET A 7 11.67 -18.69 18.02
N ASP A 8 12.79 -18.03 18.35
CA ASP A 8 12.92 -16.59 18.19
C ASP A 8 12.63 -16.19 16.75
N ASP A 9 11.72 -15.24 16.60
CA ASP A 9 11.34 -14.69 15.32
C ASP A 9 12.55 -13.98 14.71
N LEU A 10 13.10 -14.52 13.62
CA LEU A 10 14.26 -13.96 12.94
C LEU A 10 13.98 -12.55 12.39
N SER A 11 12.71 -12.13 12.29
CA SER A 11 12.36 -10.75 11.97
C SER A 11 12.75 -9.74 13.07
N LYS A 12 13.03 -10.21 14.29
CA LYS A 12 13.40 -9.38 15.45
C LYS A 12 14.90 -9.37 15.73
N ARG A 13 15.70 -10.17 15.03
CA ARG A 13 17.15 -10.30 15.28
C ARG A 13 17.92 -9.28 14.44
N ALA A 14 18.47 -8.25 15.09
CA ALA A 14 19.49 -7.40 14.46
C ALA A 14 20.70 -8.26 14.04
N PRO A 15 21.24 -8.08 12.83
CA PRO A 15 22.36 -8.88 12.34
C PRO A 15 23.63 -8.62 13.19
N PRO A 16 24.49 -9.63 13.41
CA PRO A 16 25.79 -9.40 14.02
C PRO A 16 26.63 -8.51 13.08
N ALA A 17 27.18 -7.43 13.64
CA ALA A 17 28.11 -6.54 12.96
C ALA A 17 29.22 -7.37 12.32
N THR A 18 29.16 -7.49 11.00
CA THR A 18 30.22 -8.13 10.21
C THR A 18 31.06 -6.99 9.69
N ASP A 19 32.36 -7.01 10.02
CA ASP A 19 33.35 -5.99 9.66
C ASP A 19 33.39 -5.77 8.14
N ALA A 20 32.56 -4.86 7.66
CA ALA A 20 32.56 -4.37 6.30
C ALA A 20 33.38 -3.09 6.29
N SER A 21 34.59 -3.17 5.73
CA SER A 21 35.44 -2.01 5.44
C SER A 21 34.64 -0.84 4.88
N PRO A 22 34.83 0.39 5.38
CA PRO A 22 34.03 1.53 4.96
C PRO A 22 34.42 1.90 3.53
N ASN A 23 33.53 1.63 2.57
CA ASN A 23 33.65 2.14 1.22
C ASN A 23 33.29 3.65 1.24
N PRO A 24 34.23 4.58 1.00
CA PRO A 24 34.03 5.99 1.33
C PRO A 24 33.30 6.78 0.23
N LYS A 25 32.40 6.15 -0.55
CA LYS A 25 31.67 6.79 -1.66
C LYS A 25 30.24 6.29 -1.86
N ALA A 26 29.52 6.04 -0.77
CA ALA A 26 28.06 6.15 -0.79
C ALA A 26 27.71 7.46 -0.10
N GLU A 27 27.88 8.58 -0.81
CA GLU A 27 27.25 9.83 -0.42
C GLU A 27 25.74 9.60 -0.48
N ALA A 28 25.17 9.18 0.65
CA ALA A 28 23.76 9.24 0.91
C ALA A 28 23.40 10.72 1.02
N VAL A 29 23.20 11.37 -0.14
CA VAL A 29 22.47 12.63 -0.20
C VAL A 29 21.13 12.35 0.49
N PRO A 30 20.77 13.06 1.56
CA PRO A 30 19.48 12.87 2.19
C PRO A 30 18.42 13.13 1.12
N ASP A 31 17.63 12.10 0.78
CA ASP A 31 16.51 12.11 -0.16
C ASP A 31 15.32 12.95 0.39
N GLY A 32 15.62 14.12 0.96
CA GLY A 32 14.64 15.07 1.42
C GLY A 32 13.80 15.59 0.25
N VAL A 33 14.39 15.76 -0.94
CA VAL A 33 13.68 16.30 -2.11
C VAL A 33 12.50 15.42 -2.52
N SER A 34 12.67 14.09 -2.58
CA SER A 34 11.58 13.17 -2.91
C SER A 34 10.50 13.15 -1.83
N THR A 35 10.91 13.25 -0.56
CA THR A 35 10.02 13.35 0.59
C THR A 35 9.20 14.64 0.57
N TYR A 36 9.85 15.80 0.38
CA TYR A 36 9.18 17.11 0.28
C TYR A 36 8.27 17.18 -0.94
N TRP A 37 8.69 16.61 -2.07
CA TRP A 37 7.85 16.52 -3.26
C TRP A 37 6.59 15.67 -2.99
N ALA A 38 6.75 14.50 -2.36
CA ALA A 38 5.63 13.63 -2.03
C ALA A 38 4.66 14.29 -1.04
N TRP A 39 5.16 14.97 -0.01
CA TRP A 39 4.34 15.74 0.93
C TRP A 39 3.61 16.91 0.25
N SER A 40 4.29 17.63 -0.64
CA SER A 40 3.69 18.74 -1.38
C SER A 40 2.58 18.25 -2.31
N ALA A 41 2.85 17.19 -3.07
CA ALA A 41 1.86 16.57 -3.96
C ALA A 41 0.67 16.00 -3.17
N ALA A 42 0.92 15.28 -2.07
CA ALA A 42 -0.15 14.76 -1.22
C ALA A 42 -0.99 15.88 -0.60
N SER A 43 -0.36 16.95 -0.12
CA SER A 43 -1.06 18.11 0.45
C SER A 43 -1.98 18.77 -0.57
N LEU A 44 -1.51 18.95 -1.81
CA LEU A 44 -2.31 19.52 -2.89
C LEU A 44 -3.48 18.60 -3.28
N LEU A 45 -3.26 17.29 -3.36
CA LEU A 45 -4.34 16.32 -3.65
C LEU A 45 -5.39 16.25 -2.54
N VAL A 46 -4.97 16.31 -1.26
CA VAL A 46 -5.89 16.39 -0.12
C VAL A 46 -6.68 17.68 -0.16
N LEU A 47 -6.04 18.82 -0.48
CA LEU A 47 -6.74 20.10 -0.61
C LEU A 47 -7.83 20.03 -1.67
N PHE A 48 -7.51 19.51 -2.86
CA PHE A 48 -8.52 19.33 -3.91
C PHE A 48 -9.62 18.34 -3.52
N SER A 49 -9.26 17.21 -2.90
CA SER A 49 -10.24 16.25 -2.40
C SER A 49 -11.20 16.89 -1.38
N LEU A 50 -10.66 17.68 -0.45
CA LEU A 50 -11.45 18.36 0.58
C LEU A 50 -12.39 19.42 -0.02
N VAL A 51 -11.89 20.22 -0.97
CA VAL A 51 -12.71 21.21 -1.69
C VAL A 51 -13.86 20.53 -2.41
N LEU A 52 -13.58 19.46 -3.17
CA LEU A 52 -14.60 18.70 -3.91
C LEU A 52 -15.62 18.00 -3.00
N CYS A 53 -15.20 17.53 -1.83
CA CYS A 53 -16.05 16.80 -0.89
C CYS A 53 -16.94 17.73 -0.05
N VAL A 54 -16.36 18.79 0.53
CA VAL A 54 -17.06 19.69 1.48
C VAL A 54 -17.83 20.79 0.74
N SER A 55 -17.24 21.35 -0.32
CA SER A 55 -17.86 22.45 -1.05
C SER A 55 -17.65 22.30 -2.55
N PRO A 56 -18.34 21.33 -3.19
CA PRO A 56 -18.30 21.20 -4.64
C PRO A 56 -18.81 22.47 -5.36
N ARG A 57 -19.55 23.34 -4.65
CA ARG A 57 -19.96 24.67 -5.12
C ARG A 57 -18.82 25.65 -5.35
N LEU A 58 -17.67 25.49 -4.68
CA LEU A 58 -16.50 26.33 -4.94
C LEU A 58 -15.96 26.14 -6.36
N LEU A 59 -16.20 24.99 -6.98
CA LEU A 59 -15.86 24.80 -8.40
C LEU A 59 -16.59 25.81 -9.28
N LEU A 60 -17.88 26.04 -9.03
CA LEU A 60 -18.66 26.99 -9.83
C LEU A 60 -18.11 28.41 -9.65
N PHE A 61 -17.77 28.80 -8.42
CA PHE A 61 -17.17 30.10 -8.14
C PHE A 61 -15.81 30.29 -8.83
N LEU A 62 -14.96 29.25 -8.84
CA LEU A 62 -13.65 29.31 -9.49
C LEU A 62 -13.72 29.22 -11.02
N SER A 63 -14.73 28.53 -11.56
CA SER A 63 -14.88 28.33 -13.00
C SER A 63 -15.71 29.42 -13.69
N GLU A 64 -16.36 30.30 -12.92
CA GLU A 64 -17.26 31.33 -13.44
C GLU A 64 -16.48 32.33 -14.31
N PRO A 65 -16.71 32.36 -15.63
CA PRO A 65 -16.17 33.39 -16.50
C PRO A 65 -16.92 34.71 -16.25
N ALA A 66 -16.23 35.84 -16.36
CA ALA A 66 -16.78 37.17 -16.07
C ALA A 66 -18.05 37.52 -16.89
N ASP A 67 -18.25 36.87 -18.05
CA ASP A 67 -19.34 37.16 -18.99
C ASP A 67 -20.48 36.11 -19.03
N ALA A 68 -20.47 35.09 -18.15
CA ALA A 68 -21.49 34.04 -18.17
C ALA A 68 -22.57 34.21 -17.08
N GLU A 69 -23.77 33.67 -17.34
CA GLU A 69 -24.87 33.66 -16.37
C GLU A 69 -24.48 32.92 -15.08
N LYS A 70 -24.78 33.56 -13.94
CA LYS A 70 -24.38 33.03 -12.63
C LYS A 70 -25.14 31.78 -12.27
N ARG A 71 -24.45 30.64 -12.34
CA ARG A 71 -25.04 29.34 -12.01
C ARG A 71 -24.84 29.04 -10.53
N THR A 72 -25.93 29.06 -9.76
CA THR A 72 -25.91 28.88 -8.30
C THR A 72 -26.08 27.43 -7.83
N VAL A 73 -26.46 26.51 -8.74
CA VAL A 73 -26.80 25.12 -8.41
C VAL A 73 -26.02 24.13 -9.29
N LEU A 74 -25.37 23.16 -8.65
CA LEU A 74 -24.71 22.04 -9.33
C LEU A 74 -25.75 21.08 -9.91
N THR A 75 -25.43 20.52 -11.07
CA THR A 75 -26.19 19.43 -11.66
C THR A 75 -25.95 18.17 -10.83
N ALA A 76 -26.88 17.22 -10.95
CA ALA A 76 -26.71 15.88 -10.40
C ALA A 76 -25.41 15.22 -10.92
N LEU A 77 -25.06 15.47 -12.18
CA LEU A 77 -23.84 14.96 -12.81
C LEU A 77 -22.57 15.53 -12.17
N GLU A 78 -22.48 16.84 -12.02
CA GLU A 78 -21.31 17.50 -11.42
C GLU A 78 -21.13 17.08 -9.96
N THR A 79 -22.23 17.01 -9.21
CA THR A 79 -22.19 16.58 -7.80
C THR A 79 -21.71 15.14 -7.68
N PHE A 80 -22.21 14.26 -8.55
CA PHE A 80 -21.80 12.86 -8.60
C PHE A 80 -20.31 12.73 -8.95
N LEU A 81 -19.86 13.38 -10.02
CA LEU A 81 -18.45 13.33 -10.44
C LEU A 81 -17.51 13.95 -9.41
N ALA A 82 -17.89 15.07 -8.79
CA ALA A 82 -17.09 15.71 -7.75
C ALA A 82 -16.89 14.79 -6.53
N LEU A 83 -17.95 14.09 -6.11
CA LEU A 83 -17.89 13.13 -5.02
C LEU A 83 -17.00 11.92 -5.36
N HIS A 84 -17.15 11.33 -6.54
CA HIS A 84 -16.29 10.20 -6.91
C HIS A 84 -14.83 10.63 -7.12
N ALA A 85 -14.60 11.79 -7.74
CA ALA A 85 -13.26 12.35 -7.91
C ALA A 85 -12.57 12.62 -6.56
N SER A 86 -13.28 13.13 -5.56
CA SER A 86 -12.70 13.37 -4.23
C SER A 86 -12.27 12.06 -3.55
N ILE A 87 -13.05 10.99 -3.69
CA ILE A 87 -12.71 9.66 -3.18
C ILE A 87 -11.45 9.11 -3.84
N TRP A 88 -11.34 9.21 -5.17
CA TRP A 88 -10.14 8.74 -5.88
C TRP A 88 -8.90 9.58 -5.55
N LEU A 89 -9.03 10.91 -5.49
CA LEU A 89 -7.93 11.80 -5.13
C LEU A 89 -7.43 11.57 -3.71
N SER A 90 -8.34 11.32 -2.75
CA SER A 90 -7.94 11.01 -1.38
C SER A 90 -7.19 9.68 -1.29
N ALA A 91 -7.60 8.65 -2.04
CA ALA A 91 -6.87 7.39 -2.09
C ALA A 91 -5.46 7.54 -2.69
N VAL A 92 -5.30 8.34 -3.75
CA VAL A 92 -3.98 8.63 -4.32
C VAL A 92 -3.13 9.39 -3.31
N ALA A 93 -3.68 10.39 -2.62
CA ALA A 93 -2.95 11.15 -1.61
C ALA A 93 -2.50 10.26 -0.42
N VAL A 94 -3.38 9.40 0.08
CA VAL A 94 -3.06 8.42 1.13
C VAL A 94 -1.97 7.48 0.63
N SER A 95 -2.07 6.99 -0.60
CA SER A 95 -1.02 6.15 -1.18
C SER A 95 0.31 6.88 -1.29
N LEU A 96 0.35 8.16 -1.65
CA LEU A 96 1.59 8.92 -1.69
C LEU A 96 2.25 8.95 -0.31
N VAL A 97 1.48 9.29 0.73
CA VAL A 97 1.99 9.38 2.11
C VAL A 97 2.48 8.03 2.62
N LEU A 98 1.71 6.96 2.40
CA LEU A 98 2.09 5.61 2.83
C LEU A 98 3.34 5.07 2.14
N ASN A 99 3.72 5.63 1.00
CA ASN A 99 4.86 5.18 0.21
C ASN A 99 6.05 6.16 0.25
N ILE A 100 6.01 7.14 1.15
CA ILE A 100 7.17 7.96 1.45
C ILE A 100 8.26 7.03 2.00
N PRO A 101 9.45 6.95 1.36
CA PRO A 101 10.55 6.13 1.84
C PRO A 101 10.98 6.64 3.22
N SER A 102 10.50 5.98 4.27
CA SER A 102 10.89 6.26 5.66
C SER A 102 12.10 5.38 5.98
N VAL A 103 13.23 5.66 5.32
CA VAL A 103 14.52 5.06 5.69
C VAL A 103 15.21 5.96 6.71
N PRO A 104 15.33 5.55 7.98
CA PRO A 104 16.36 6.12 8.84
C PRO A 104 17.73 5.75 8.26
N PRO A 105 18.68 6.70 8.15
CA PRO A 105 20.02 6.43 7.67
C PRO A 105 20.86 5.81 8.79
N VAL A 106 20.52 4.58 9.19
CA VAL A 106 21.38 3.71 10.00
C VAL A 106 20.89 2.29 9.78
N ASP A 107 21.80 1.46 9.29
CA ASP A 107 21.66 0.04 8.97
C ASP A 107 20.87 -0.26 7.67
N ALA A 108 21.63 -0.26 6.57
CA ALA A 108 21.31 -1.03 5.38
C ALA A 108 21.22 -2.53 5.76
N LEU A 109 20.07 -2.94 6.31
CA LEU A 109 19.75 -4.34 6.50
C LEU A 109 19.81 -5.04 5.13
N PRO A 110 20.33 -6.28 5.07
CA PRO A 110 20.52 -6.98 3.81
C PRO A 110 19.18 -7.11 3.09
N ARG A 111 19.24 -6.85 1.79
CA ARG A 111 18.20 -6.88 0.73
C ARG A 111 17.32 -8.15 0.68
N HIS A 112 17.41 -9.05 1.66
CA HIS A 112 16.60 -10.27 1.79
C HIS A 112 15.31 -10.10 2.61
N GLN A 113 15.11 -8.96 3.27
CA GLN A 113 13.83 -8.63 3.90
C GLN A 113 12.92 -7.83 2.97
N GLN A 114 12.89 -8.20 1.67
CA GLN A 114 11.80 -7.78 0.81
C GLN A 114 10.58 -8.62 1.19
N VAL A 115 9.87 -8.18 2.25
CA VAL A 115 8.43 -8.43 2.33
C VAL A 115 7.91 -8.04 0.97
N THR A 116 7.39 -9.01 0.21
CA THR A 116 6.87 -8.81 -1.14
C THR A 116 6.06 -7.52 -1.14
N PRO A 117 6.53 -6.46 -1.81
CA PRO A 117 5.91 -5.16 -1.68
C PRO A 117 4.53 -5.29 -2.33
N ASN A 118 3.50 -5.38 -1.50
CA ASN A 118 2.15 -5.16 -1.98
C ASN A 118 2.16 -3.83 -2.71
N HIS A 119 1.61 -3.80 -3.93
CA HIS A 119 1.65 -2.61 -4.75
C HIS A 119 1.17 -1.41 -3.92
N PRO A 120 1.90 -0.28 -3.92
CA PRO A 120 1.66 0.88 -3.05
C PRO A 120 0.20 1.35 -3.05
N LEU A 121 -0.41 1.34 -4.23
CA LEU A 121 -1.78 1.76 -4.46
C LEU A 121 -2.85 0.70 -4.13
N LEU A 122 -2.47 -0.54 -3.84
CA LEU A 122 -3.42 -1.65 -3.73
C LEU A 122 -4.45 -1.39 -2.64
N ILE A 123 -4.01 -1.12 -1.42
CA ILE A 123 -4.90 -0.93 -0.28
C ILE A 123 -5.73 0.35 -0.44
N PRO A 124 -5.13 1.54 -0.71
CA PRO A 124 -5.90 2.78 -0.83
C PRO A 124 -6.92 2.75 -1.97
N LEU A 125 -6.54 2.23 -3.16
CA LEU A 125 -7.48 2.13 -4.29
C LEU A 125 -8.56 1.09 -4.05
N THR A 126 -8.27 -0.02 -3.36
CA THR A 126 -9.30 -1.02 -3.05
C THR A 126 -10.39 -0.44 -2.16
N VAL A 127 -9.99 0.32 -1.14
CA VAL A 127 -10.93 1.00 -0.22
C VAL A 127 -11.73 2.06 -0.97
N ALA A 128 -11.08 2.91 -1.76
CA ALA A 128 -11.77 3.91 -2.58
C ALA A 128 -12.72 3.30 -3.60
N ALA A 129 -12.31 2.23 -4.29
CA ALA A 129 -13.15 1.53 -5.25
C ALA A 129 -14.37 0.91 -4.57
N SER A 130 -14.20 0.31 -3.39
CA SER A 130 -15.32 -0.27 -2.63
C SER A 130 -16.31 0.79 -2.16
N LEU A 131 -15.80 1.92 -1.64
CA LEU A 131 -16.62 3.05 -1.22
C LEU A 131 -17.34 3.70 -2.41
N SER A 132 -16.62 3.90 -3.52
CA SER A 132 -17.16 4.42 -4.78
C SER A 132 -18.26 3.49 -5.33
N ALA A 133 -18.06 2.17 -5.31
CA ALA A 133 -19.10 1.22 -5.72
C ALA A 133 -20.35 1.35 -4.84
N PHE A 134 -20.17 1.38 -3.51
CA PHE A 134 -21.29 1.51 -2.58
C PHE A 134 -22.10 2.79 -2.81
N LEU A 135 -21.43 3.93 -2.99
CA LEU A 135 -22.11 5.22 -3.20
C LEU A 135 -22.76 5.31 -4.59
N ALA A 136 -22.11 4.79 -5.63
CA ALA A 136 -22.66 4.73 -6.97
C ALA A 136 -23.93 3.87 -7.03
N TYR A 137 -23.94 2.72 -6.35
CA TYR A 137 -25.11 1.84 -6.27
C TYR A 137 -26.33 2.54 -5.65
N ASN A 138 -26.11 3.39 -4.64
CA ASN A 138 -27.19 4.11 -3.96
C ASN A 138 -27.64 5.37 -4.70
N THR A 139 -26.93 5.79 -5.76
CA THR A 139 -27.23 7.02 -6.49
C THR A 139 -28.19 6.76 -7.65
N LYS A 140 -29.35 7.42 -7.64
CA LYS A 140 -30.35 7.34 -8.72
C LYS A 140 -30.41 8.57 -9.63
N SER A 141 -29.66 9.63 -9.28
CA SER A 141 -29.79 10.95 -9.89
C SER A 141 -29.14 11.11 -11.26
N VAL A 142 -28.24 10.20 -11.66
CA VAL A 142 -27.44 10.26 -12.90
C VAL A 142 -27.71 9.09 -13.86
N GLY A 143 -28.78 8.33 -13.63
CA GLY A 143 -29.21 7.25 -14.54
C GLY A 143 -28.16 6.15 -14.72
N SER A 144 -27.88 5.76 -15.97
CA SER A 144 -26.97 4.65 -16.32
C SER A 144 -25.51 4.88 -15.95
N LEU A 145 -25.08 6.14 -15.79
CA LEU A 145 -23.72 6.48 -15.37
C LEU A 145 -23.39 5.89 -13.99
N ALA A 146 -24.34 5.96 -13.04
CA ALA A 146 -24.18 5.38 -11.72
C ALA A 146 -23.92 3.87 -11.81
N SER A 147 -24.64 3.16 -12.69
CA SER A 147 -24.45 1.73 -12.91
C SER A 147 -23.06 1.40 -13.47
N ILE A 148 -22.55 2.20 -14.40
CA ILE A 148 -21.20 2.00 -14.98
C ILE A 148 -20.12 2.21 -13.91
N VAL A 149 -20.22 3.29 -13.15
CA VAL A 149 -19.25 3.58 -12.06
C VAL A 149 -19.34 2.51 -10.97
N PHE A 150 -20.54 2.05 -10.65
CA PHE A 150 -20.75 0.93 -9.73
C PHE A 150 -20.04 -0.34 -10.21
N VAL A 151 -20.34 -0.80 -11.43
CA VAL A 151 -19.76 -2.05 -11.96
C VAL A 151 -18.23 -1.94 -12.06
N GLY A 152 -17.72 -0.84 -12.61
CA GLY A 152 -16.28 -0.62 -12.72
C GLY A 152 -15.59 -0.59 -11.36
N SER A 153 -16.14 0.16 -10.40
CA SER A 153 -15.57 0.26 -9.05
C SER A 153 -15.71 -1.06 -8.27
N ALA A 154 -16.81 -1.81 -8.45
CA ALA A 154 -17.03 -3.09 -7.79
C ALA A 154 -16.05 -4.15 -8.27
N ILE A 155 -15.77 -4.23 -9.58
CA ILE A 155 -14.77 -5.15 -10.14
C ILE A 155 -13.39 -4.86 -9.51
N VAL A 156 -12.98 -3.58 -9.51
CA VAL A 156 -11.69 -3.17 -8.95
C VAL A 156 -11.63 -3.42 -7.44
N GLY A 157 -12.69 -3.12 -6.70
CA GLY A 157 -12.75 -3.32 -5.25
C GLY A 157 -12.73 -4.80 -4.86
N LEU A 158 -13.50 -5.65 -5.55
CA LEU A 158 -13.51 -7.10 -5.31
C LEU A 158 -12.18 -7.74 -5.67
N TRP A 159 -11.63 -7.41 -6.84
CA TRP A 159 -10.32 -7.90 -7.27
C TRP A 159 -9.20 -7.42 -6.35
N GLY A 160 -9.22 -6.15 -5.95
CA GLY A 160 -8.27 -5.55 -5.02
C GLY A 160 -8.34 -6.20 -3.63
N THR A 161 -9.55 -6.48 -3.14
CA THR A 161 -9.74 -7.21 -1.87
C THR A 161 -9.19 -8.62 -1.95
N TRP A 162 -9.46 -9.33 -3.05
CA TRP A 162 -8.88 -10.65 -3.29
C TRP A 162 -7.34 -10.59 -3.32
N ALA A 163 -6.76 -9.64 -4.05
CA ALA A 163 -5.32 -9.45 -4.13
C ALA A 163 -4.70 -9.04 -2.78
N ALA A 164 -5.39 -8.24 -1.97
CA ALA A 164 -4.91 -7.85 -0.64
C ALA A 164 -4.89 -9.03 0.35
N VAL A 165 -5.89 -9.91 0.29
CA VAL A 165 -6.01 -11.07 1.18
C VAL A 165 -5.14 -12.24 0.71
N PHE A 166 -5.15 -12.55 -0.58
CA PHE A 166 -4.55 -13.76 -1.13
C PHE A 166 -3.27 -13.52 -1.93
N GLY A 167 -3.00 -12.28 -2.37
CA GLY A 167 -1.84 -11.96 -3.19
C GLY A 167 -0.51 -12.04 -2.46
N ASN A 168 -0.50 -11.99 -1.12
CA ASN A 168 0.73 -11.99 -0.33
C ASN A 168 1.06 -13.35 0.32
N SER A 169 0.82 -14.45 -0.40
CA SER A 169 1.25 -15.78 0.05
C SER A 169 2.79 -15.86 0.06
N SER A 170 3.39 -15.52 1.20
CA SER A 170 4.85 -15.46 1.32
C SER A 170 5.44 -16.86 1.19
N SER A 171 6.15 -17.09 0.09
CA SER A 171 6.94 -18.29 -0.19
C SER A 171 8.05 -18.52 0.85
N MET A 172 8.64 -17.46 1.42
CA MET A 172 9.66 -17.58 2.45
C MET A 172 9.09 -17.79 3.87
N SER A 173 9.74 -18.65 4.65
CA SER A 173 9.41 -18.87 6.07
C SER A 173 9.95 -17.76 6.95
N LYS A 174 9.05 -17.04 7.66
CA LYS A 174 9.44 -16.00 8.63
C LYS A 174 10.33 -16.53 9.77
N LYS A 175 10.17 -17.81 10.13
CA LYS A 175 10.91 -18.44 11.24
C LYS A 175 12.30 -18.96 10.86
N THR A 176 12.52 -19.27 9.58
CA THR A 176 13.77 -19.92 9.14
C THR A 176 14.48 -19.18 8.02
N GLY A 177 13.85 -18.19 7.38
CA GLY A 177 14.37 -17.51 6.19
C GLY A 177 14.37 -18.37 4.92
N ALA A 178 14.29 -19.70 5.04
CA ALA A 178 14.24 -20.62 3.92
C ALA A 178 12.91 -20.58 3.13
N ASP A 179 13.04 -20.94 1.85
CA ASP A 179 11.95 -21.13 0.91
C ASP A 179 11.06 -22.29 1.33
N LYS A 180 9.74 -22.05 1.46
CA LYS A 180 8.74 -23.07 1.79
C LYS A 180 8.42 -24.00 0.62
N HIS A 181 8.71 -23.61 -0.61
CA HIS A 181 8.55 -24.49 -1.78
C HIS A 181 9.69 -25.49 -1.91
N THR A 182 10.81 -25.26 -1.21
CA THR A 182 11.88 -26.24 -1.13
C THR A 182 11.58 -27.26 -0.03
N SER A 183 11.16 -28.47 -0.45
CA SER A 183 10.92 -29.57 0.48
C SER A 183 12.22 -30.35 0.74
N SER A 184 12.45 -30.77 1.99
CA SER A 184 13.51 -31.74 2.32
C SER A 184 13.03 -33.19 2.17
N PHE A 185 11.75 -33.39 1.85
CA PHE A 185 11.13 -34.70 1.80
C PHE A 185 11.58 -35.41 0.52
N LEU A 186 12.05 -36.65 0.67
CA LEU A 186 12.66 -37.51 -0.37
C LEU A 186 14.04 -37.11 -0.89
N PHE A 187 14.35 -35.82 -1.08
CA PHE A 187 15.62 -35.40 -1.73
C PHE A 187 16.68 -34.82 -0.79
N GLY A 188 16.45 -34.79 0.52
CA GLY A 188 17.49 -34.42 1.49
C GLY A 188 18.01 -32.99 1.35
N ASN A 189 17.22 -32.09 0.75
CA ASN A 189 17.66 -30.71 0.52
C ASN A 189 17.92 -29.98 1.85
N LYS A 190 19.17 -29.56 2.05
CA LYS A 190 19.64 -28.84 3.26
C LYS A 190 19.16 -27.38 3.31
N SER A 191 18.78 -26.80 2.17
CA SER A 191 18.25 -25.42 2.12
C SER A 191 16.76 -25.31 2.48
N ALA A 192 16.07 -26.45 2.64
CA ALA A 192 14.65 -26.49 2.99
C ALA A 192 14.37 -26.00 4.41
N ALA A 193 13.23 -25.32 4.60
CA ALA A 193 12.82 -24.79 5.89
C ALA A 193 12.71 -25.85 7.00
N SER A 194 12.30 -27.08 6.64
CA SER A 194 12.25 -28.22 7.56
C SER A 194 13.64 -28.68 8.02
N ALA A 195 14.62 -28.69 7.11
CA ALA A 195 15.99 -29.10 7.40
C ALA A 195 16.67 -28.07 8.32
N GLN A 196 16.58 -26.79 8.00
CA GLN A 196 17.12 -25.71 8.84
C GLN A 196 16.48 -25.66 10.23
N LYS A 197 15.16 -25.84 10.32
CA LYS A 197 14.44 -25.95 11.61
C LYS A 197 14.93 -27.14 12.44
N LYS A 198 15.25 -28.26 11.80
CA LYS A 198 15.77 -29.47 12.48
C LYS A 198 17.21 -29.27 12.96
N GLU A 199 18.07 -28.66 12.16
CA GLU A 199 19.45 -28.34 12.55
C GLU A 199 19.51 -27.34 13.70
N TRP A 200 18.65 -26.32 13.69
CA TRP A 200 18.53 -25.37 14.80
C TRP A 200 18.16 -26.07 16.12
N ARG A 201 17.16 -26.96 16.10
CA ARG A 201 16.79 -27.77 17.27
C ARG A 201 17.92 -28.67 17.77
N LYS A 202 18.80 -29.13 16.87
CA LYS A 202 19.95 -29.95 17.23
C LYS A 202 21.05 -29.11 17.90
N LYS A 203 21.31 -27.90 17.41
CA LYS A 203 22.29 -26.97 17.99
C LYS A 203 21.91 -26.47 19.39
N GLN A 204 20.63 -26.46 19.75
CA GLN A 204 20.18 -26.05 21.09
C GLN A 204 20.15 -27.18 22.13
N ARG A 205 20.30 -28.44 21.68
CA ARG A 205 20.34 -29.62 22.56
C ARG A 205 21.76 -30.12 22.82
N ALA A 206 22.74 -29.55 22.12
CA ALA A 206 24.16 -29.77 22.32
C ALA A 206 24.70 -28.65 23.22
#